data_AF-A0ABD2HSE9-F1
#
_entry.id   AF-A0ABD2HSE9-F1
#
_cell.length_a   1.000
_cell.length_b   1.000
_cell.length_c   1.000
_cell.angle_alpha   90.00
_cell.angle_beta   90.00
_cell.angle_gamma   90.00
#
_symmetry.space_group_name_H-M   'P 1'
#
loop_
_entity.id
_entity.type
_entity.pdbx_description
1 polymer ?
#
loop_
_entity_poly.entity_id
_entity_poly.type
_entity_poly.pdbx_seq_one_letter_code
_entity_poly.pdbx_strand_id
1 'polypeptide(L)'
;MPEIFPLSQFLPVFATIASIFPFAECLLSVLLFALSVGMVRGMNAIIRVLYTTLISRPGVEPPASPRLAELDEQIGDIRRRMSALSPTDEFAQYFKLERLANKLEEERKKIGVPSRKIGPAFSQKFALGTRAVALLISLALALHSSTEMRLFTICADHFYPFNFLLDFPFSIAAFQWTNQTDDDVSDLQQPVGLFSFSILSLFTLNCWRNARAEKLSKKPWTFGLVKPDGVANPIAVRWLLSAMHCEGFVITNGCRLTVTPDLAGELYSSHQGAFYYGRLIRHICSGPSVAMRMELRKLNTAQNSFDEDDDEAEDQLHGFSSSSAFHPSATECQENAKKFDPLEAINRWRTLLGPSKLFANIYLSGCAEFDEIKCKNLRQMFAVSDTRNLCHGSDSLESLCREFSLFEADMKPVERPEIELFALDDYTLTEADYQTDNNRRNDEEEQEDEEERGIF
;
A
#
# COMPACT_ATOMS: atom_id res chain seq x y z
N MET A 1 -16.85 40.51 -57.72
CA MET A 1 -15.90 40.95 -56.67
C MET A 1 -16.54 40.54 -55.35
N PRO A 2 -15.94 39.66 -54.53
CA PRO A 2 -16.52 39.31 -53.25
C PRO A 2 -16.40 40.52 -52.31
N GLU A 3 -17.46 40.79 -51.55
CA GLU A 3 -17.50 41.83 -50.53
C GLU A 3 -16.41 41.57 -49.49
N ILE A 4 -15.45 42.49 -49.42
CA ILE A 4 -14.40 42.48 -48.40
C ILE A 4 -15.07 42.90 -47.10
N PHE A 5 -15.37 41.93 -46.23
CA PHE A 5 -15.86 42.19 -44.88
C PHE A 5 -14.85 43.11 -44.14
N PRO A 6 -15.30 44.22 -43.54
CA PRO A 6 -14.40 45.16 -42.89
C PRO A 6 -13.79 44.53 -41.63
N LEU A 7 -12.45 44.56 -41.53
CA LEU A 7 -11.66 44.05 -40.39
C LEU A 7 -12.12 44.60 -39.02
N SER A 8 -12.82 45.73 -39.00
CA SER A 8 -13.36 46.37 -37.79
C SER A 8 -14.38 45.52 -37.04
N GLN A 9 -15.06 44.58 -37.70
CA GLN A 9 -16.03 43.67 -37.05
C GLN A 9 -15.36 42.56 -36.24
N PHE A 10 -14.08 42.27 -36.50
CA PHE A 10 -13.32 41.24 -35.77
C PHE A 10 -12.49 41.79 -34.60
N LEU A 11 -12.29 43.11 -34.53
CA LEU A 11 -11.57 43.77 -33.42
C LEU A 11 -12.07 43.36 -32.01
N PRO A 12 -13.38 43.33 -31.71
CA PRO A 12 -13.85 42.91 -30.38
C PRO A 12 -13.60 41.43 -30.10
N VAL A 13 -13.64 40.57 -31.13
CA VAL A 13 -13.33 39.13 -31.01
C VAL A 13 -11.84 38.93 -30.72
N PHE A 14 -10.97 39.63 -31.46
CA PHE A 14 -9.52 39.60 -31.22
C PHE A 14 -9.14 40.18 -29.84
N ALA A 15 -9.82 41.24 -29.38
CA ALA A 15 -9.63 41.80 -28.04
C ALA A 15 -10.08 40.82 -26.94
N THR A 16 -11.20 40.11 -27.15
CA THR A 16 -11.69 39.09 -26.22
C THR A 16 -10.73 37.89 -26.17
N ILE A 17 -10.23 37.43 -27.31
CA ILE A 17 -9.23 36.36 -27.39
C ILE A 17 -7.91 36.79 -26.74
N ALA A 18 -7.46 38.03 -26.97
CA ALA A 18 -6.27 38.61 -26.34
C ALA A 18 -6.38 38.62 -24.81
N SER A 19 -7.57 38.90 -24.26
CA SER A 19 -7.81 38.92 -22.81
C SER A 19 -7.78 37.54 -22.13
N ILE A 20 -7.89 36.44 -22.89
CA ILE A 20 -7.88 35.07 -22.36
C ILE A 20 -6.46 34.56 -22.15
N PHE A 21 -5.48 35.03 -22.94
CA PHE A 21 -4.10 34.53 -22.89
C PHE A 21 -3.44 34.73 -21.52
N PRO A 22 -3.49 35.91 -20.87
CA PRO A 22 -2.89 36.11 -19.55
C PRO A 22 -3.52 35.20 -18.48
N PHE A 23 -4.82 34.92 -18.59
CA PHE A 23 -5.52 34.01 -17.69
C PHE A 23 -5.06 32.56 -17.86
N ALA A 24 -4.94 32.09 -19.10
CA ALA A 24 -4.45 30.74 -19.40
C ALA A 24 -3.00 30.54 -18.94
N GLU A 25 -2.14 31.54 -19.14
CA GLU A 25 -0.75 31.52 -18.69
C GLU A 25 -0.63 31.53 -17.16
N CYS A 26 -1.47 32.30 -16.47
CA CYS A 26 -1.54 32.31 -15.01
C CYS A 26 -1.97 30.93 -14.47
N LEU A 27 -3.00 30.31 -15.07
CA LEU A 27 -3.44 28.97 -14.70
C LEU A 27 -2.36 27.91 -14.93
N LEU A 28 -1.64 27.99 -16.05
CA LEU A 28 -0.52 27.11 -16.36
C LEU A 28 0.63 27.29 -15.36
N SER A 29 0.94 28.54 -14.99
CA SER A 29 1.94 28.85 -13.96
C SER A 29 1.57 28.26 -12.60
N VAL A 30 0.32 28.40 -12.17
CA VAL A 30 -0.22 27.82 -10.92
C VAL A 30 -0.13 26.30 -10.94
N LEU A 31 -0.48 25.66 -12.05
CA LEU A 31 -0.41 24.21 -12.20
C LEU A 31 1.04 23.70 -12.12
N LEU A 32 1.97 24.34 -12.83
CA LEU A 32 3.39 23.99 -12.81
C LEU A 32 4.01 24.18 -11.41
N PHE A 33 3.65 25.26 -10.71
CA PHE A 33 4.06 25.49 -9.33
C PHE A 33 3.55 24.37 -8.42
N ALA A 34 2.24 24.11 -8.44
CA ALA A 34 1.60 23.11 -7.59
C ALA A 34 2.15 21.70 -7.84
N LEU A 35 2.44 21.36 -9.10
CA LEU A 35 3.11 20.10 -9.45
C LEU A 35 4.53 20.06 -8.88
N SER A 36 5.33 21.10 -9.09
CA SER A 36 6.75 21.14 -8.69
C SER A 36 7.00 21.01 -7.18
N VAL A 37 6.11 21.59 -6.36
CA VAL A 37 6.15 21.53 -4.89
C VAL A 37 5.45 20.27 -4.36
N GLY A 38 4.81 19.47 -5.23
CA GLY A 38 4.13 18.24 -4.84
C GLY A 38 2.78 18.46 -4.16
N MET A 39 2.14 19.62 -4.38
CA MET A 39 0.77 19.89 -3.92
C MET A 39 -0.27 19.07 -4.70
N VAL A 40 0.10 18.55 -5.88
CA VAL A 40 -0.73 17.66 -6.71
C VAL A 40 -0.03 16.30 -6.89
N ARG A 41 -0.77 15.21 -6.68
CA ARG A 41 -0.28 13.83 -6.85
C ARG A 41 0.01 13.53 -8.32
N GLY A 42 1.07 12.76 -8.62
CA GLY A 42 1.35 12.26 -9.97
C GLY A 42 2.64 12.78 -10.64
N MET A 43 3.30 13.80 -10.09
CA MET A 43 4.56 14.31 -10.67
C MET A 43 5.65 13.23 -10.75
N ASN A 44 5.73 12.33 -9.75
CA ASN A 44 6.69 11.22 -9.78
C ASN A 44 6.44 10.23 -10.93
N ALA A 45 5.19 10.09 -11.40
CA ALA A 45 4.86 9.27 -12.56
C ALA A 45 5.28 9.97 -13.87
N ILE A 46 5.01 11.27 -13.98
CA ILE A 46 5.40 12.09 -15.14
C ILE A 46 6.93 12.16 -15.27
N ILE A 47 7.66 12.36 -14.16
CA ILE A 47 9.13 12.35 -14.14
C ILE A 47 9.68 10.99 -14.60
N ARG A 48 9.06 9.87 -14.18
CA ARG A 48 9.44 8.53 -14.65
C ARG A 48 9.23 8.37 -16.15
N VAL A 49 8.08 8.80 -16.67
CA VAL A 49 7.78 8.76 -18.11
C VAL A 49 8.82 9.59 -18.86
N LEU A 50 8.99 10.88 -18.54
CA LEU A 50 9.98 11.76 -19.19
C LEU A 50 11.40 11.19 -19.16
N TYR A 51 11.82 10.59 -18.03
CA TYR A 51 13.11 9.92 -17.93
C TYR A 51 13.23 8.75 -18.92
N THR A 52 12.23 7.87 -18.97
CA THR A 52 12.22 6.72 -19.88
C THR A 52 12.20 7.13 -21.34
N THR A 53 11.51 8.22 -21.70
CA THR A 53 11.39 8.65 -23.10
C THR A 53 12.56 9.49 -23.58
N LEU A 54 13.16 10.34 -22.72
CA LEU A 54 14.19 11.30 -23.13
C LEU A 54 15.63 10.81 -22.92
N ILE A 55 15.87 9.97 -21.91
CA ILE A 55 17.23 9.62 -21.45
C ILE A 55 17.53 8.14 -21.68
N SER A 56 16.55 7.25 -21.48
CA SER A 56 16.71 5.83 -21.78
C SER A 56 16.47 5.55 -23.26
N ARG A 57 17.47 5.80 -24.12
CA ARG A 57 17.56 5.01 -25.36
C ARG A 57 17.92 3.58 -24.95
N PRO A 58 17.24 2.53 -25.46
CA PRO A 58 17.67 1.16 -25.27
C PRO A 58 18.92 0.94 -26.15
N GLY A 59 20.06 1.48 -25.69
CA GLY A 59 21.36 1.20 -26.27
C GLY A 59 21.84 -0.13 -25.73
N VAL A 60 21.82 -1.16 -26.58
CA VAL A 60 22.64 -2.36 -26.37
C VAL A 60 24.09 -1.91 -26.54
N GLU A 61 24.74 -1.51 -25.45
CA GLU A 61 26.19 -1.32 -25.46
C GLU A 61 26.88 -2.69 -25.53
N PRO A 62 27.92 -2.85 -26.37
CA PRO A 62 28.66 -4.10 -26.45
C PRO A 62 29.37 -4.38 -25.12
N PRO A 63 29.42 -5.65 -24.67
CA PRO A 63 29.99 -6.01 -23.38
C PRO A 63 31.47 -5.61 -23.29
N ALA A 64 31.83 -4.92 -22.21
CA ALA A 64 33.16 -4.35 -21.96
C ALA A 64 34.29 -5.39 -21.79
N SER A 65 34.02 -6.70 -21.88
CA SER A 65 35.05 -7.73 -21.98
C SER A 65 34.57 -8.94 -22.80
N PRO A 66 35.46 -9.56 -23.60
CA PRO A 66 35.12 -10.76 -24.38
C PRO A 66 34.69 -11.94 -23.48
N ARG A 67 35.17 -11.98 -22.24
CA ARG A 67 34.80 -13.00 -21.24
C ARG A 67 33.38 -12.81 -20.69
N LEU A 68 32.88 -11.57 -20.60
CA LEU A 68 31.50 -11.29 -20.22
C LEU A 68 30.52 -11.72 -21.32
N ALA A 69 30.87 -11.49 -22.59
CA ALA A 69 30.09 -11.94 -23.73
C ALA A 69 29.94 -13.46 -23.78
N GLU A 70 31.04 -14.18 -23.55
CA GLU A 70 31.07 -15.65 -23.49
C GLU A 70 30.20 -16.19 -22.33
N LEU A 71 30.24 -15.55 -21.16
CA LEU A 71 29.39 -15.93 -20.03
C LEU A 71 27.91 -15.64 -20.28
N ASP A 72 27.57 -14.51 -20.89
CA ASP A 72 26.21 -14.15 -21.24
C ASP A 72 25.62 -15.11 -22.29
N GLU A 73 26.43 -15.54 -23.26
CA GLU A 73 26.06 -16.55 -24.26
C GLU A 73 25.81 -17.92 -23.60
N GLN A 74 26.70 -18.36 -22.71
CA GLN A 74 26.54 -19.63 -21.99
C GLN A 74 25.31 -19.64 -21.07
N ILE A 75 25.06 -18.54 -20.34
CA ILE A 75 23.86 -18.38 -19.50
C ILE A 75 22.60 -18.42 -20.37
N GLY A 76 22.62 -17.75 -21.54
CA GLY A 76 21.52 -17.75 -22.50
C GLY A 76 21.21 -19.16 -23.04
N ASP A 77 22.23 -19.94 -23.36
CA ASP A 77 22.10 -21.32 -23.83
C ASP A 77 21.52 -22.26 -22.77
N ILE A 78 21.98 -22.14 -21.52
CA ILE A 78 21.46 -22.96 -20.42
C ILE A 78 20.00 -22.62 -20.14
N ARG A 79 19.62 -21.33 -20.13
CA ARG A 79 18.24 -20.91 -19.94
C ARG A 79 17.33 -21.39 -21.06
N ARG A 80 17.80 -21.40 -22.32
CA ARG A 80 17.08 -21.99 -23.45
C ARG A 80 16.86 -23.49 -23.26
N ARG A 81 17.89 -24.23 -22.82
CA ARG A 81 17.76 -25.67 -22.50
C ARG A 81 16.82 -25.92 -21.32
N MET A 82 16.88 -25.10 -20.28
CA MET A 82 15.95 -25.17 -19.14
C MET A 82 14.50 -24.92 -19.57
N SER A 83 14.27 -23.96 -20.48
CA SER A 83 12.93 -23.66 -20.98
C SER A 83 12.36 -24.75 -21.89
N ALA A 84 13.22 -25.62 -22.45
CA ALA A 84 12.81 -26.76 -23.26
C ALA A 84 12.45 -28.00 -22.42
N LEU A 85 12.77 -28.01 -21.13
CA LEU A 85 12.49 -29.12 -20.22
C LEU A 85 11.20 -28.88 -19.43
N SER A 86 10.36 -29.91 -19.31
CA SER A 86 9.22 -29.92 -18.38
C SER A 86 9.76 -30.02 -16.94
N PRO A 87 9.50 -29.04 -16.06
CA PRO A 87 9.97 -29.07 -14.67
C PRO A 87 9.45 -30.26 -13.86
N THR A 88 8.36 -30.88 -14.32
CA THR A 88 7.68 -32.00 -13.66
C THR A 88 8.22 -33.36 -14.10
N ASP A 89 8.57 -33.52 -15.38
CA ASP A 89 8.98 -34.82 -15.94
C ASP A 89 10.51 -35.02 -15.86
N GLU A 90 11.28 -33.94 -15.92
CA GLU A 90 12.75 -33.98 -15.98
C GLU A 90 13.40 -33.15 -14.86
N PHE A 91 12.80 -33.20 -13.66
CA PHE A 91 13.21 -32.45 -12.47
C PHE A 91 14.74 -32.50 -12.22
N ALA A 92 15.33 -33.69 -12.20
CA ALA A 92 16.77 -33.84 -11.92
C ALA A 92 17.66 -33.11 -12.94
N GLN A 93 17.26 -33.08 -14.21
CA GLN A 93 18.00 -32.37 -15.27
C GLN A 93 17.80 -30.87 -15.16
N TYR A 94 16.58 -30.42 -14.87
CA TYR A 94 16.26 -29.01 -14.65
C TYR A 94 17.13 -28.41 -13.52
N PHE A 95 17.18 -29.07 -12.35
CA PHE A 95 17.98 -28.60 -11.21
C PHE A 95 19.50 -28.68 -11.43
N LYS A 96 19.95 -29.55 -12.33
CA LYS A 96 21.37 -29.61 -12.73
C LYS A 96 21.73 -28.42 -13.61
N LEU A 97 20.88 -28.06 -14.56
CA LEU A 97 21.05 -26.88 -15.41
C LEU A 97 20.93 -25.58 -14.61
N GLU A 98 19.98 -25.50 -13.68
CA GLU A 98 19.80 -24.34 -12.79
C GLU A 98 21.04 -24.08 -11.92
N ARG A 99 21.63 -25.14 -11.33
CA ARG A 99 22.89 -25.01 -10.59
C ARG A 99 24.03 -24.49 -11.46
N LEU A 100 24.09 -24.92 -12.72
CA LEU A 100 25.12 -24.50 -13.66
C LEU A 100 24.92 -23.04 -14.09
N ALA A 101 23.67 -22.62 -14.35
CA ALA A 101 23.32 -21.23 -14.63
C ALA A 101 23.68 -20.32 -13.45
N ASN A 102 23.32 -20.70 -12.23
CA ASN A 102 23.63 -19.92 -11.02
C ASN A 102 25.15 -19.78 -10.81
N LYS A 103 25.93 -20.84 -11.08
CA LYS A 103 27.39 -20.78 -10.97
C LYS A 103 28.02 -19.81 -11.99
N LEU A 104 27.55 -19.85 -13.25
CA LEU A 104 28.00 -18.92 -14.29
C LEU A 104 27.53 -17.48 -14.04
N GLU A 105 26.34 -17.29 -13.48
CA GLU A 105 25.87 -15.97 -13.04
C GLU A 105 26.71 -15.41 -11.90
N GLU A 106 27.17 -16.26 -10.98
CA GLU A 106 28.08 -15.86 -9.92
C GLU A 106 29.47 -15.49 -10.46
N GLU A 107 29.99 -16.24 -11.43
CA GLU A 107 31.24 -15.90 -12.14
C GLU A 107 31.10 -14.60 -12.93
N ARG A 108 29.98 -14.41 -13.64
CA ARG A 108 29.62 -13.16 -14.30
C ARG A 108 29.55 -12.00 -13.31
N LYS A 109 28.98 -12.21 -12.12
CA LYS A 109 28.87 -11.19 -11.07
C LYS A 109 30.23 -10.85 -10.46
N LYS A 110 31.16 -11.80 -10.39
CA LYS A 110 32.55 -11.59 -9.95
C LYS A 110 33.37 -10.80 -10.97
N ILE A 111 33.16 -11.04 -12.26
CA ILE A 111 33.82 -10.32 -13.37
C ILE A 111 33.14 -8.97 -13.65
N GLY A 112 31.84 -8.88 -13.37
CA GLY A 112 31.02 -7.71 -13.62
C GLY A 112 31.48 -6.49 -12.83
N VAL A 113 32.14 -5.58 -13.53
CA VAL A 113 32.15 -4.13 -13.25
C VAL A 113 30.77 -3.71 -12.73
N PRO A 114 30.68 -2.86 -11.69
CA PRO A 114 29.41 -2.47 -11.08
C PRO A 114 28.40 -2.14 -12.17
N SER A 115 27.37 -2.99 -12.27
CA SER A 115 26.18 -2.66 -13.04
C SER A 115 25.80 -1.27 -12.59
N ARG A 116 25.78 -0.30 -13.51
CA ARG A 116 25.33 1.06 -13.24
C ARG A 116 23.81 0.99 -13.03
N LYS A 117 23.36 0.27 -12.00
CA LYS A 117 22.13 0.57 -11.29
C LYS A 117 22.36 1.98 -10.82
N ILE A 118 21.82 2.91 -11.60
CA ILE A 118 21.78 4.32 -11.27
C ILE A 118 21.13 4.38 -9.89
N GLY A 119 21.94 4.64 -8.86
CA GLY A 119 21.50 4.54 -7.48
C GLY A 119 20.31 5.46 -7.21
N PRO A 120 19.53 5.22 -6.15
CA PRO A 120 18.41 6.08 -5.77
C PRO A 120 18.81 7.57 -5.71
N ALA A 121 20.07 7.85 -5.37
CA ALA A 121 20.65 9.19 -5.36
C ALA A 121 20.61 9.92 -6.72
N PHE A 122 20.79 9.24 -7.86
CA PHE A 122 20.78 9.90 -9.17
C PHE A 122 19.34 10.12 -9.69
N SER A 123 18.41 9.19 -9.42
CA SER A 123 16.99 9.40 -9.68
C SER A 123 16.44 10.56 -8.84
N GLN A 124 16.86 10.68 -7.58
CA GLN A 124 16.52 11.81 -6.71
C GLN A 124 17.11 13.13 -7.22
N LYS A 125 18.38 13.16 -7.66
CA LYS A 125 19.00 14.35 -8.26
C LYS A 125 18.29 14.78 -9.56
N PHE A 126 17.87 13.84 -10.40
CA PHE A 126 17.11 14.11 -11.61
C PHE A 126 15.69 14.63 -11.30
N ALA A 127 15.01 14.03 -10.32
CA ALA A 127 13.71 14.51 -9.85
C ALA A 127 13.82 15.92 -9.23
N LEU A 128 14.91 16.22 -8.52
CA LEU A 128 15.16 17.56 -8.00
C LEU A 128 15.42 18.57 -9.14
N GLY A 129 16.20 18.19 -10.15
CA GLY A 129 16.46 19.02 -11.32
C GLY A 129 15.20 19.34 -12.13
N THR A 130 14.35 18.34 -12.38
CA THR A 130 13.07 18.53 -13.10
C THR A 130 12.11 19.44 -12.33
N ARG A 131 12.04 19.31 -10.99
CA ARG A 131 11.28 20.23 -10.14
C ARG A 131 11.82 21.66 -10.18
N ALA A 132 13.14 21.83 -10.14
CA ALA A 132 13.77 23.15 -10.22
C ALA A 132 13.46 23.84 -11.57
N VAL A 133 13.53 23.10 -12.68
CA VAL A 133 13.17 23.64 -14.01
C VAL A 133 11.68 24.02 -14.06
N ALA A 134 10.79 23.17 -13.56
CA ALA A 134 9.36 23.48 -13.51
C ALA A 134 9.04 24.72 -12.65
N LEU A 135 9.75 24.90 -11.54
CA LEU A 135 9.66 26.11 -10.70
C LEU A 135 10.12 27.36 -11.45
N LEU A 136 11.24 27.29 -12.18
CA LEU A 136 11.74 28.41 -12.96
C LEU A 136 10.78 28.81 -14.09
N ILE A 137 10.20 27.83 -14.79
CA ILE A 137 9.19 28.07 -15.84
C ILE A 137 7.94 28.68 -15.21
N SER A 138 7.46 28.13 -14.09
CA SER A 138 6.32 28.68 -13.37
C SER A 138 6.55 30.13 -12.95
N LEU A 139 7.73 30.44 -12.38
CA LEU A 139 8.11 31.80 -11.97
C LEU A 139 8.17 32.76 -13.16
N ALA A 140 8.76 32.33 -14.29
CA ALA A 140 8.82 33.14 -15.50
C ALA A 140 7.42 33.45 -16.06
N LEU A 141 6.54 32.44 -16.12
CA LEU A 141 5.15 32.62 -16.54
C LEU A 141 4.36 33.49 -15.56
N ALA A 142 4.61 33.35 -14.25
CA ALA A 142 4.00 34.19 -13.24
C ALA A 142 4.41 35.64 -13.47
N LEU A 143 5.71 35.93 -13.59
CA LEU A 143 6.22 37.29 -13.84
C LEU A 143 5.72 37.90 -15.16
N HIS A 144 5.44 37.07 -16.17
CA HIS A 144 4.91 37.52 -17.46
C HIS A 144 3.40 37.82 -17.44
N SER A 145 2.60 36.94 -16.83
CA SER A 145 1.13 36.96 -16.90
C SER A 145 0.44 37.76 -15.80
N SER A 146 1.10 37.93 -14.65
CA SER A 146 0.47 38.47 -13.43
C SER A 146 0.50 39.99 -13.31
N THR A 147 1.22 40.69 -14.19
CA THR A 147 1.31 42.16 -14.20
C THR A 147 -0.04 42.83 -14.44
N GLU A 148 -1.04 42.10 -14.93
CA GLU A 148 -2.35 42.65 -15.31
C GLU A 148 -3.54 42.18 -14.45
N MET A 149 -3.35 41.25 -13.49
CA MET A 149 -4.47 40.51 -12.88
C MET A 149 -4.52 40.58 -11.35
N ARG A 150 -5.10 41.69 -10.85
CA ARG A 150 -5.48 41.89 -9.44
C ARG A 150 -6.96 41.55 -9.25
N LEU A 151 -7.28 40.79 -8.20
CA LEU A 151 -8.64 40.36 -7.90
C LEU A 151 -9.38 41.37 -7.02
N PHE A 152 -8.81 41.68 -5.86
CA PHE A 152 -9.39 42.59 -4.86
C PHE A 152 -8.30 43.15 -3.94
N THR A 153 -8.64 44.15 -3.14
CA THR A 153 -7.77 44.71 -2.10
C THR A 153 -8.27 44.31 -0.70
N ILE A 154 -7.34 44.16 0.24
CA ILE A 154 -7.64 43.91 1.66
C ILE A 154 -6.91 44.93 2.53
N CYS A 155 -7.39 45.19 3.75
CA CYS A 155 -6.65 46.05 4.69
C CYS A 155 -5.32 45.39 5.07
N ALA A 156 -4.22 46.16 5.00
CA ALA A 156 -2.86 45.67 5.15
C ALA A 156 -2.58 45.00 6.50
N ASP A 157 -3.34 45.33 7.55
CA ASP A 157 -3.17 44.75 8.89
C ASP A 157 -3.58 43.26 8.96
N HIS A 158 -4.40 42.78 8.02
CA HIS A 158 -4.97 41.42 8.10
C HIS A 158 -3.96 40.30 7.81
N PHE A 159 -2.89 40.58 7.06
CA PHE A 159 -1.92 39.57 6.63
C PHE A 159 -0.46 39.95 6.97
N TYR A 160 -0.27 40.96 7.80
CA TYR A 160 1.06 41.44 8.21
C TYR A 160 1.80 40.37 9.02
N PRO A 161 3.10 40.13 8.78
CA PRO A 161 4.03 40.81 7.87
C PRO A 161 4.13 40.18 6.46
N PHE A 162 3.22 39.27 6.10
CA PHE A 162 3.29 38.47 4.89
C PHE A 162 2.58 39.08 3.67
N ASN A 163 2.20 40.36 3.73
CA ASN A 163 1.48 41.09 2.68
C ASN A 163 2.12 40.94 1.29
N PHE A 164 3.46 40.90 1.22
CA PHE A 164 4.21 40.72 -0.02
C PHE A 164 3.86 39.41 -0.78
N LEU A 165 3.35 38.39 -0.09
CA LEU A 165 2.91 37.14 -0.74
C LEU A 165 1.59 37.33 -1.50
N LEU A 166 0.72 38.23 -1.05
CA LEU A 166 -0.60 38.44 -1.65
C LEU A 166 -0.52 39.13 -3.00
N ASP A 167 0.51 39.93 -3.22
CA ASP A 167 0.77 40.69 -4.45
C ASP A 167 1.97 40.10 -5.22
N PHE A 168 2.34 38.85 -4.93
CA PHE A 168 3.32 38.12 -5.73
C PHE A 168 2.76 37.80 -7.13
N PRO A 169 3.59 37.86 -8.18
CA PRO A 169 5.01 38.24 -8.21
C PRO A 169 5.25 39.75 -8.43
N PHE A 170 4.21 40.58 -8.48
CA PHE A 170 4.33 42.03 -8.66
C PHE A 170 5.20 42.68 -7.57
N SER A 171 5.04 42.29 -6.31
CA SER A 171 5.87 42.82 -5.21
C SER A 171 7.38 42.59 -5.41
N ILE A 172 7.78 41.57 -6.18
CA ILE A 172 9.19 41.31 -6.52
C ILE A 172 9.65 42.20 -7.69
N ALA A 173 8.78 42.39 -8.69
CA ALA A 173 9.05 43.27 -9.82
C ALA A 173 9.10 44.76 -9.41
N ALA A 174 8.20 45.18 -8.50
CA ALA A 174 8.12 46.54 -7.96
C ALA A 174 9.22 46.87 -6.93
N PHE A 175 10.00 45.89 -6.46
CA PHE A 175 11.20 46.16 -5.66
C PHE A 175 12.25 46.95 -6.46
N GLN A 176 12.13 46.99 -7.79
CA GLN A 176 12.74 48.03 -8.62
C GLN A 176 11.79 49.23 -8.72
N TRP A 177 12.07 50.24 -7.89
CA TRP A 177 11.64 51.63 -8.04
C TRP A 177 10.34 52.05 -7.31
N THR A 178 10.44 52.32 -6.00
CA THR A 178 9.80 53.48 -5.36
C THR A 178 10.65 53.96 -4.18
N ASN A 179 11.63 54.84 -4.43
CA ASN A 179 12.12 55.78 -3.41
C ASN A 179 11.19 57.00 -3.44
N GLN A 180 9.93 56.81 -3.06
CA GLN A 180 8.98 57.91 -2.94
C GLN A 180 8.41 57.94 -1.54
N THR A 181 9.02 58.79 -0.72
CA THR A 181 8.47 59.32 0.51
C THR A 181 7.31 60.22 0.14
N ASP A 182 6.07 59.77 0.32
CA ASP A 182 4.93 60.67 0.42
C ASP A 182 4.02 60.17 1.54
N ASP A 183 3.78 61.10 2.46
CA ASP A 183 2.95 60.98 3.65
C ASP A 183 1.47 60.82 3.27
N ASP A 184 0.86 59.66 3.57
CA ASP A 184 -0.58 59.53 3.84
C ASP A 184 -0.86 58.15 4.51
N VAL A 185 -0.84 58.14 5.85
CA VAL A 185 -0.91 56.92 6.69
C VAL A 185 -2.34 56.68 7.17
N SER A 186 -3.32 56.57 6.26
CA SER A 186 -4.69 56.30 6.71
C SER A 186 -5.59 55.46 5.80
N ASP A 187 -5.03 54.63 4.91
CA ASP A 187 -5.74 53.47 4.34
C ASP A 187 -4.76 52.58 3.55
N LEU A 188 -3.92 51.81 4.25
CA LEU A 188 -3.02 50.85 3.61
C LEU A 188 -3.85 49.67 3.05
N GLN A 189 -4.25 49.76 1.79
CA GLN A 189 -4.90 48.66 1.07
C GLN A 189 -3.86 47.80 0.34
N GLN A 190 -3.85 46.50 0.64
CA GLN A 190 -3.00 45.50 0.02
C GLN A 190 -3.72 44.81 -1.14
N PRO A 191 -3.22 44.90 -2.39
CA PRO A 191 -3.79 44.15 -3.51
C PRO A 191 -3.52 42.64 -3.39
N VAL A 192 -4.46 41.84 -3.88
CA VAL A 192 -4.35 40.37 -3.97
C VAL A 192 -4.34 39.95 -5.45
N GLY A 193 -3.25 39.34 -5.90
CA GLY A 193 -3.07 38.82 -7.25
C GLY A 193 -3.75 37.45 -7.46
N LEU A 194 -4.17 37.18 -8.70
CA LEU A 194 -4.81 35.90 -9.07
C LEU A 194 -3.92 34.68 -8.79
N PHE A 195 -2.61 34.80 -9.05
CA PHE A 195 -1.63 33.73 -8.79
C PHE A 195 -1.58 33.38 -7.31
N SER A 196 -1.36 34.38 -6.44
CA SER A 196 -1.28 34.20 -4.99
C SER A 196 -2.57 33.64 -4.40
N PHE A 197 -3.73 34.16 -4.84
CA PHE A 197 -5.03 33.64 -4.42
C PHE A 197 -5.21 32.16 -4.83
N SER A 198 -4.85 31.81 -6.05
CA SER A 198 -4.98 30.44 -6.57
C SER A 198 -4.08 29.45 -5.82
N ILE A 199 -2.84 29.83 -5.53
CA ILE A 199 -1.92 29.00 -4.74
C ILE A 199 -2.40 28.85 -3.30
N LEU A 200 -2.85 29.94 -2.65
CA LEU A 200 -3.40 29.87 -1.29
C LEU A 200 -4.68 29.02 -1.24
N SER A 201 -5.54 29.10 -2.27
CA SER A 201 -6.73 28.25 -2.40
C SER A 201 -6.36 26.78 -2.56
N LEU A 202 -5.39 26.44 -3.42
CA LEU A 202 -4.89 25.06 -3.55
C LEU A 202 -4.22 24.57 -2.26
N PHE A 203 -3.47 25.44 -1.57
CA PHE A 203 -2.84 25.11 -0.30
C PHE A 203 -3.87 24.82 0.78
N THR A 204 -4.85 25.71 0.95
CA THR A 204 -5.94 25.51 1.92
C THR A 204 -6.79 24.29 1.58
N LEU A 205 -7.09 24.01 0.31
CA LEU A 205 -7.78 22.80 -0.11
C LEU A 205 -6.96 21.53 0.19
N ASN A 206 -5.65 21.57 -0.06
CA ASN A 206 -4.76 20.44 0.24
C ASN A 206 -4.62 20.23 1.77
N CYS A 207 -4.44 21.31 2.54
CA CYS A 207 -4.46 21.27 4.00
C CYS A 207 -5.79 20.74 4.54
N TRP A 208 -6.92 21.17 3.97
CA TRP A 208 -8.25 20.67 4.35
C TRP A 208 -8.44 19.20 4.01
N ARG A 209 -8.03 18.76 2.81
CA ARG A 209 -8.05 17.34 2.43
C ARG A 209 -7.18 16.51 3.37
N ASN A 210 -5.98 16.98 3.69
CA ASN A 210 -5.07 16.29 4.60
C ASN A 210 -5.61 16.29 6.04
N ALA A 211 -6.18 17.39 6.53
CA ALA A 211 -6.82 17.46 7.84
C ALA A 211 -8.12 16.63 7.92
N ARG A 212 -8.87 16.51 6.81
CA ARG A 212 -10.03 15.60 6.72
C ARG A 212 -9.58 14.14 6.70
N ALA A 213 -8.48 13.83 6.03
CA ALA A 213 -7.85 12.51 6.10
C ALA A 213 -7.36 12.21 7.53
N GLU A 214 -6.84 13.21 8.24
CA GLU A 214 -6.42 13.09 9.66
C GLU A 214 -7.62 12.95 10.62
N LYS A 215 -8.79 13.49 10.26
CA LYS A 215 -10.07 13.26 10.97
C LYS A 215 -10.69 11.89 10.68
N LEU A 216 -10.30 11.21 9.59
CA LEU A 216 -10.69 9.84 9.29
C LEU A 216 -9.73 8.88 10.03
N SER A 217 -10.22 8.29 11.13
CA SER A 217 -9.56 7.33 12.02
C SER A 217 -8.65 7.93 13.11
N LYS A 218 -9.25 8.27 14.26
CA LYS A 218 -8.51 8.50 15.53
C LYS A 218 -7.83 7.24 16.09
N LYS A 219 -8.03 6.07 15.45
CA LYS A 219 -7.49 4.77 15.87
C LYS A 219 -6.43 4.27 14.85
N PRO A 220 -5.34 3.62 15.29
CA PRO A 220 -4.43 2.92 14.38
C PRO A 220 -5.21 1.90 13.57
N TRP A 221 -4.87 1.77 12.29
CA TRP A 221 -5.50 0.80 11.42
C TRP A 221 -4.49 0.24 10.42
N THR A 222 -4.79 -0.90 9.85
CA THR A 222 -3.96 -1.57 8.86
C THR A 222 -4.81 -2.33 7.84
N PHE A 223 -4.15 -2.79 6.77
CA PHE A 223 -4.72 -3.60 5.71
C PHE A 223 -4.25 -5.04 5.85
N GLY A 224 -5.19 -5.97 5.72
CA GLY A 224 -4.95 -7.41 5.68
C GLY A 224 -5.58 -8.02 4.44
N LEU A 225 -4.90 -9.00 3.85
CA LEU A 225 -5.44 -9.79 2.75
C LEU A 225 -5.25 -11.28 3.07
N VAL A 226 -6.35 -11.99 3.31
CA VAL A 226 -6.35 -13.45 3.45
C VAL A 226 -6.32 -14.04 2.04
N LYS A 227 -5.33 -14.90 1.79
CA LYS A 227 -5.08 -15.53 0.50
C LYS A 227 -6.02 -16.73 0.27
N PRO A 228 -6.12 -17.25 -0.96
CA PRO A 228 -7.04 -18.35 -1.26
C PRO A 228 -6.81 -19.62 -0.43
N ASP A 229 -5.56 -19.94 -0.10
CA ASP A 229 -5.21 -21.04 0.81
C ASP A 229 -5.76 -20.84 2.23
N GLY A 230 -5.79 -19.60 2.72
CA GLY A 230 -6.35 -19.29 4.03
C GLY A 230 -7.88 -19.26 4.02
N VAL A 231 -8.48 -18.63 3.01
CA VAL A 231 -9.94 -18.55 2.88
C VAL A 231 -10.56 -19.94 2.75
N ALA A 232 -9.91 -20.85 2.03
CA ALA A 232 -10.37 -22.23 1.84
C ALA A 232 -10.18 -23.13 3.07
N ASN A 233 -9.57 -22.64 4.16
CA ASN A 233 -9.31 -23.42 5.36
C ASN A 233 -10.11 -22.85 6.56
N PRO A 234 -11.30 -23.40 6.87
CA PRO A 234 -12.15 -22.90 7.95
C PRO A 234 -11.47 -22.91 9.32
N ILE A 235 -10.60 -23.88 9.59
CA ILE A 235 -9.86 -23.96 10.86
C ILE A 235 -8.86 -22.81 10.96
N ALA A 236 -8.10 -22.55 9.89
CA ALA A 236 -7.16 -21.43 9.84
C ALA A 236 -7.87 -20.07 9.98
N VAL A 237 -9.04 -19.91 9.36
CA VAL A 237 -9.87 -18.70 9.51
C VAL A 237 -10.35 -18.53 10.95
N ARG A 238 -10.84 -19.59 11.61
CA ARG A 238 -11.27 -19.51 13.02
C ARG A 238 -10.12 -19.07 13.92
N TRP A 239 -8.94 -19.68 13.77
CA TRP A 239 -7.74 -19.27 14.51
C TRP A 239 -7.32 -17.83 14.21
N LEU A 240 -7.38 -17.41 12.94
CA LEU A 240 -7.08 -16.05 12.53
C LEU A 240 -8.02 -15.03 13.20
N LEU A 241 -9.33 -15.26 13.14
CA LEU A 241 -10.32 -14.36 13.74
C LEU A 241 -10.16 -14.29 15.27
N SER A 242 -9.94 -15.42 15.93
CA SER A 242 -9.66 -15.45 17.37
C SER A 242 -8.37 -14.72 17.73
N ALA A 243 -7.28 -14.94 16.99
CA ALA A 243 -6.02 -14.24 17.23
C ALA A 243 -6.16 -12.72 17.01
N MET A 244 -6.89 -12.31 15.97
CA MET A 244 -7.19 -10.90 15.71
C MET A 244 -7.97 -10.27 16.87
N HIS A 245 -8.97 -10.98 17.39
CA HIS A 245 -9.76 -10.52 18.53
C HIS A 245 -8.88 -10.33 19.78
N CYS A 246 -8.02 -11.30 20.10
CA CYS A 246 -7.09 -11.21 21.24
C CYS A 246 -6.09 -10.05 21.12
N GLU A 247 -5.64 -9.74 19.90
CA GLU A 247 -4.74 -8.60 19.64
C GLU A 247 -5.47 -7.24 19.59
N GLY A 248 -6.80 -7.24 19.73
CA GLY A 248 -7.64 -6.04 19.73
C GLY A 248 -7.98 -5.50 18.35
N PHE A 249 -7.81 -6.30 17.29
CA PHE A 249 -8.22 -5.93 15.94
C PHE A 249 -9.72 -6.07 15.74
N VAL A 250 -10.29 -5.08 15.04
CA VAL A 250 -11.68 -5.11 14.58
C VAL A 250 -11.72 -4.81 13.09
N ILE A 251 -12.32 -5.74 12.34
CA ILE A 251 -12.58 -5.56 10.92
C ILE A 251 -13.70 -4.53 10.80
N THR A 252 -13.41 -3.43 10.11
CA THR A 252 -14.36 -2.32 9.92
C THR A 252 -14.96 -2.33 8.53
N ASN A 253 -14.16 -2.68 7.54
CA ASN A 253 -14.58 -2.85 6.17
C ASN A 253 -13.88 -4.07 5.57
N GLY A 254 -14.53 -4.73 4.62
CA GLY A 254 -13.91 -5.81 3.88
C GLY A 254 -14.68 -6.20 2.63
N CYS A 255 -14.07 -7.04 1.82
CA CYS A 255 -14.70 -7.67 0.68
C CYS A 255 -14.07 -9.04 0.40
N ARG A 256 -14.90 -9.98 -0.04
CA ARG A 256 -14.47 -11.27 -0.61
C ARG A 256 -14.45 -11.13 -2.13
N LEU A 257 -13.31 -11.40 -2.76
CA LEU A 257 -13.12 -11.23 -4.20
C LEU A 257 -12.13 -12.24 -4.76
N THR A 258 -12.22 -12.51 -6.07
CA THR A 258 -11.16 -13.22 -6.79
C THR A 258 -10.23 -12.18 -7.43
N VAL A 259 -8.97 -12.16 -7.00
CA VAL A 259 -7.98 -11.19 -7.50
C VAL A 259 -7.66 -11.47 -8.97
N THR A 260 -7.75 -10.45 -9.82
CA THR A 260 -7.41 -10.56 -11.25
C THR A 260 -5.89 -10.53 -11.45
N PRO A 261 -5.35 -11.07 -12.56
CA PRO A 261 -3.91 -11.02 -12.85
C PRO A 261 -3.33 -9.59 -12.87
N ASP A 262 -4.10 -8.61 -13.37
CA ASP A 262 -3.68 -7.21 -13.43
C ASP A 262 -3.60 -6.61 -12.02
N LEU A 263 -4.65 -6.79 -11.21
CA LEU A 263 -4.69 -6.35 -9.81
C LEU A 263 -3.58 -7.03 -8.97
N ALA A 264 -3.33 -8.32 -9.20
CA ALA A 264 -2.24 -9.05 -8.57
C ALA A 264 -0.87 -8.47 -8.95
N GLY A 265 -0.70 -8.08 -10.22
CA GLY A 265 0.52 -7.46 -10.72
C GLY A 265 0.79 -6.08 -10.12
N GLU A 266 -0.26 -5.30 -9.88
CA GLU A 266 -0.17 -4.03 -9.15
C GLU A 266 0.16 -4.22 -7.68
N LEU A 267 -0.56 -5.13 -7.00
CA LEU A 267 -0.37 -5.46 -5.60
C LEU A 267 1.09 -5.88 -5.32
N TYR A 268 1.62 -6.80 -6.13
CA TYR A 268 2.96 -7.38 -5.98
C TYR A 268 4.02 -6.77 -6.89
N SER A 269 3.80 -5.57 -7.42
CA SER A 269 4.74 -4.87 -8.31
C SER A 269 6.19 -4.80 -7.79
N SER A 270 6.38 -4.70 -6.47
CA SER A 270 7.70 -4.71 -5.81
C SER A 270 8.48 -6.03 -5.95
N HIS A 271 7.79 -7.13 -6.27
CA HIS A 271 8.37 -8.46 -6.45
C HIS A 271 8.60 -8.81 -7.93
N GLN A 272 8.36 -7.90 -8.87
CA GLN A 272 8.63 -8.15 -10.29
C GLN A 272 10.08 -8.55 -10.52
N GLY A 273 10.29 -9.63 -11.28
CA GLY A 273 11.62 -10.20 -11.53
C GLY A 273 12.12 -11.18 -10.47
N ALA A 274 11.41 -11.38 -9.35
CA ALA A 274 11.72 -12.45 -8.41
C ALA A 274 11.34 -13.83 -8.99
N PHE A 275 12.14 -14.87 -8.72
CA PHE A 275 11.91 -16.23 -9.25
C PHE A 275 10.55 -16.84 -8.84
N TYR A 276 9.98 -16.38 -7.73
CA TYR A 276 8.68 -16.84 -7.23
C TYR A 276 7.51 -15.98 -7.69
N TYR A 277 7.74 -14.88 -8.41
CA TYR A 277 6.69 -13.92 -8.80
C TYR A 277 5.56 -14.59 -9.57
N GLY A 278 5.86 -15.37 -10.61
CA GLY A 278 4.83 -16.05 -11.39
C GLY A 278 3.98 -17.04 -10.57
N ARG A 279 4.58 -17.72 -9.59
CA ARG A 279 3.86 -18.62 -8.67
C ARG A 279 3.00 -17.84 -7.67
N LEU A 280 3.49 -16.69 -7.19
CA LEU A 280 2.75 -15.80 -6.31
C LEU A 280 1.49 -15.24 -7.00
N ILE A 281 1.63 -14.76 -8.24
CA ILE A 281 0.50 -14.27 -9.05
C ILE A 281 -0.49 -15.41 -9.32
N ARG A 282 -0.01 -16.57 -9.78
CA ARG A 282 -0.89 -17.73 -10.03
C ARG A 282 -1.67 -18.15 -8.78
N HIS A 283 -1.02 -18.10 -7.62
CA HIS A 283 -1.64 -18.46 -6.34
C HIS A 283 -2.69 -17.46 -5.90
N ILE A 284 -2.41 -16.14 -5.92
CA ILE A 284 -3.41 -15.17 -5.47
C ILE A 284 -4.64 -15.14 -6.38
N CYS A 285 -4.48 -15.45 -7.67
CA CYS A 285 -5.57 -15.50 -8.64
C CYS A 285 -6.32 -16.86 -8.66
N SER A 286 -5.87 -17.87 -7.89
CA SER A 286 -6.42 -19.24 -8.00
C SER A 286 -7.78 -19.43 -7.31
N GLY A 287 -8.26 -18.44 -6.56
CA GLY A 287 -9.49 -18.57 -5.79
C GLY A 287 -9.87 -17.29 -5.04
N PRO A 288 -10.90 -17.36 -4.20
CA PRO A 288 -11.37 -16.21 -3.44
C PRO A 288 -10.33 -15.78 -2.39
N SER A 289 -10.09 -14.49 -2.30
CA SER A 289 -9.33 -13.82 -1.25
C SER A 289 -10.26 -12.91 -0.45
N VAL A 290 -9.87 -12.57 0.77
CA VAL A 290 -10.61 -11.63 1.61
C VAL A 290 -9.71 -10.45 1.96
N ALA A 291 -10.09 -9.25 1.48
CA ALA A 291 -9.39 -8.01 1.76
C ALA A 291 -10.11 -7.27 2.91
N MET A 292 -9.35 -6.76 3.88
CA MET A 292 -9.89 -6.22 5.14
C MET A 292 -9.18 -4.95 5.58
N ARG A 293 -9.96 -3.99 6.05
CA ARG A 293 -9.52 -2.83 6.83
C ARG A 293 -9.75 -3.12 8.31
N MET A 294 -8.67 -3.13 9.08
CA MET A 294 -8.70 -3.52 10.50
C MET A 294 -8.25 -2.36 11.36
N GLU A 295 -9.07 -1.95 12.32
CA GLU A 295 -8.74 -0.94 13.32
C GLU A 295 -8.34 -1.60 14.64
N LEU A 296 -7.39 -0.97 15.35
CA LEU A 296 -7.03 -1.38 16.69
C LEU A 296 -7.97 -0.71 17.70
N ARG A 297 -8.67 -1.49 18.51
CA ARG A 297 -9.38 -0.98 19.69
C ARG A 297 -8.41 -0.81 20.85
N LYS A 298 -8.70 0.14 21.75
CA LYS A 298 -8.03 0.14 23.06
C LYS A 298 -8.45 -1.15 23.75
N LEU A 299 -7.51 -2.05 23.99
CA LEU A 299 -7.70 -3.10 24.98
C LEU A 299 -7.79 -2.36 26.32
N ASN A 300 -8.98 -2.34 26.92
CA ASN A 300 -9.11 -1.91 28.31
C ASN A 300 -8.38 -2.95 29.15
N THR A 301 -7.27 -2.58 29.78
CA THR A 301 -6.52 -3.43 30.73
C THR A 301 -7.27 -3.65 32.04
N ALA A 302 -8.60 -3.78 31.98
CA ALA A 302 -9.51 -3.90 33.12
C ALA A 302 -10.65 -4.87 32.80
N GLN A 303 -10.30 -6.07 32.34
CA GLN A 303 -11.19 -7.25 32.35
C GLN A 303 -10.39 -8.42 32.92
N ASN A 304 -9.99 -8.23 34.18
CA ASN A 304 -9.61 -9.26 35.14
C ASN A 304 -10.11 -8.81 36.53
N SER A 305 -11.32 -8.26 36.57
CA SER A 305 -12.14 -8.24 37.78
C SER A 305 -13.28 -9.21 37.52
N PHE A 306 -13.30 -10.26 38.31
CA PHE A 306 -14.44 -11.15 38.48
C PHE A 306 -15.72 -10.32 38.60
N ASP A 307 -16.67 -10.53 37.69
CA ASP A 307 -18.08 -10.33 37.99
C ASP A 307 -18.53 -11.55 38.82
N GLU A 308 -18.24 -11.52 40.12
CA GLU A 308 -19.01 -12.27 41.11
C GLU A 308 -20.23 -11.40 41.41
N ASP A 309 -21.38 -11.79 40.86
CA ASP A 309 -22.73 -11.57 41.41
C ASP A 309 -23.75 -12.16 40.41
N ASP A 310 -24.07 -13.45 40.58
CA ASP A 310 -25.44 -13.94 40.73
C ASP A 310 -25.49 -15.48 40.71
N ASP A 311 -26.28 -16.01 41.64
CA ASP A 311 -26.30 -17.37 42.16
C ASP A 311 -26.78 -18.49 41.22
N GLU A 312 -26.34 -19.71 41.56
CA GLU A 312 -26.99 -21.02 41.35
C GLU A 312 -27.16 -21.58 39.93
N ALA A 313 -26.18 -22.41 39.50
CA ALA A 313 -26.41 -23.77 39.00
C ALA A 313 -25.07 -24.53 38.83
N GLU A 314 -24.73 -25.41 39.77
CA GLU A 314 -23.81 -26.52 39.52
C GLU A 314 -24.51 -27.55 38.61
N ASP A 315 -23.92 -27.89 37.46
CA ASP A 315 -23.52 -29.27 37.18
C ASP A 315 -22.72 -29.42 35.87
N GLN A 316 -21.53 -30.00 36.01
CA GLN A 316 -20.83 -30.92 35.10
C GLN A 316 -20.47 -30.47 33.67
N LEU A 317 -19.19 -30.12 33.49
CA LEU A 317 -18.30 -30.85 32.57
C LEU A 317 -16.84 -30.48 32.81
N HIS A 318 -16.10 -31.45 33.34
CA HIS A 318 -14.65 -31.39 33.53
C HIS A 318 -13.91 -31.43 32.18
N GLY A 319 -12.86 -30.59 32.08
CA GLY A 319 -11.62 -31.02 31.43
C GLY A 319 -11.17 -30.19 30.23
N PHE A 320 -10.43 -29.10 30.46
CA PHE A 320 -9.15 -28.88 29.79
C PHE A 320 -8.32 -27.90 30.64
N SER A 321 -7.26 -28.42 31.25
CA SER A 321 -6.35 -27.70 32.13
C SER A 321 -5.59 -26.61 31.35
N SER A 322 -5.78 -25.35 31.76
CA SER A 322 -4.94 -24.23 31.35
C SER A 322 -3.68 -24.20 32.20
N SER A 323 -2.51 -24.46 31.62
CA SER A 323 -1.24 -24.16 32.27
C SER A 323 -0.54 -22.98 31.59
N SER A 324 -0.46 -21.89 32.36
CA SER A 324 0.69 -20.98 32.47
C SER A 324 1.16 -20.23 31.21
N ALA A 325 0.83 -18.93 31.14
CA ALA A 325 1.76 -17.92 30.63
C ALA A 325 1.46 -16.51 31.19
N PHE A 326 2.45 -15.97 31.90
CA PHE A 326 2.83 -14.55 31.97
C PHE A 326 1.88 -13.52 32.63
N HIS A 327 2.11 -13.27 33.92
CA HIS A 327 1.79 -11.98 34.57
C HIS A 327 3.01 -11.05 34.48
N PRO A 328 2.93 -9.88 33.84
CA PRO A 328 3.89 -8.80 34.05
C PRO A 328 3.54 -8.05 35.34
N SER A 329 4.55 -7.82 36.18
CA SER A 329 4.46 -7.09 37.45
C SER A 329 3.85 -5.70 37.31
N ALA A 330 2.84 -5.43 38.13
CA ALA A 330 2.13 -4.17 38.22
C ALA A 330 2.93 -3.12 39.01
N THR A 331 3.79 -2.35 38.34
CA THR A 331 4.28 -1.07 38.85
C THR A 331 4.78 -0.20 37.70
N GLU A 332 3.86 0.53 37.06
CA GLU A 332 4.05 1.89 36.50
C GLU A 332 2.76 2.34 35.80
N CYS A 333 1.71 2.55 36.60
CA CYS A 333 0.53 3.30 36.17
C CYS A 333 0.77 4.79 36.46
N GLN A 334 1.35 5.49 35.49
CA GLN A 334 1.08 6.92 35.32
C GLN A 334 0.46 7.12 33.94
N GLU A 335 -0.79 7.56 33.97
CA GLU A 335 -1.60 7.95 32.83
C GLU A 335 -0.89 9.05 32.03
N ASN A 336 -0.43 8.67 30.84
CA ASN A 336 -0.36 9.59 29.72
C ASN A 336 -1.27 9.00 28.65
N ALA A 337 -2.25 9.78 28.18
CA ALA A 337 -3.03 9.44 27.00
C ALA A 337 -2.07 9.33 25.80
N LYS A 338 -1.46 8.15 25.63
CA LYS A 338 -0.52 7.87 24.55
C LYS A 338 -1.22 8.20 23.23
N LYS A 339 -0.71 9.22 22.55
CA LYS A 339 -1.01 9.48 21.15
C LYS A 339 -0.78 8.17 20.41
N PHE A 340 -1.80 7.68 19.73
CA PHE A 340 -1.75 6.43 18.99
C PHE A 340 -0.61 6.48 17.97
N ASP A 341 0.28 5.49 18.00
CA ASP A 341 1.30 5.34 16.98
C ASP A 341 0.62 4.80 15.71
N PRO A 342 0.65 5.54 14.58
CA PRO A 342 0.07 5.08 13.32
C PRO A 342 0.62 3.73 12.85
N LEU A 343 1.85 3.37 13.24
CA LEU A 343 2.49 2.10 12.88
C LEU A 343 2.06 0.93 13.76
N GLU A 344 1.37 1.18 14.88
CA GLU A 344 1.06 0.17 15.87
C GLU A 344 0.23 -0.99 15.27
N ALA A 345 -0.82 -0.66 14.51
CA ALA A 345 -1.66 -1.66 13.86
C ALA A 345 -0.87 -2.48 12.83
N ILE A 346 0.01 -1.84 12.05
CA ILE A 346 0.86 -2.52 11.07
C ILE A 346 1.77 -3.51 11.79
N ASN A 347 2.48 -3.05 12.83
CA ASN A 347 3.45 -3.86 13.56
C ASN A 347 2.77 -5.04 14.28
N ARG A 348 1.65 -4.82 14.97
CA ARG A 348 0.90 -5.89 15.64
C ARG A 348 0.42 -6.95 14.65
N TRP A 349 -0.14 -6.54 13.51
CA TRP A 349 -0.60 -7.46 12.48
C TRP A 349 0.56 -8.31 11.95
N ARG A 350 1.71 -7.69 11.69
CA ARG A 350 2.92 -8.40 11.22
C ARG A 350 3.45 -9.38 12.26
N THR A 351 3.40 -9.03 13.55
CA THR A 351 3.80 -9.91 14.65
C THR A 351 2.88 -11.14 14.74
N LEU A 352 1.56 -10.92 14.69
CA LEU A 352 0.55 -11.99 14.70
C LEU A 352 0.71 -12.94 13.50
N LEU A 353 1.02 -12.40 12.32
CA LEU A 353 1.29 -13.23 11.13
C LEU A 353 2.62 -13.97 11.22
N GLY A 354 3.67 -13.34 11.75
CA GLY A 354 5.03 -13.85 11.77
C GLY A 354 5.79 -13.68 10.44
N PRO A 355 7.05 -14.14 10.36
CA PRO A 355 7.90 -13.98 9.18
C PRO A 355 7.29 -14.54 7.88
N SER A 356 7.48 -13.81 6.76
CA SER A 356 6.94 -14.22 5.45
C SER A 356 7.64 -15.43 4.82
N LYS A 357 8.87 -15.72 5.25
CA LYS A 357 9.71 -16.81 4.75
C LYS A 357 9.58 -18.02 5.66
N LEU A 358 9.09 -19.15 5.13
CA LEU A 358 8.73 -20.33 5.92
C LEU A 358 9.95 -20.88 6.70
N PHE A 359 11.07 -21.08 6.01
CA PHE A 359 12.30 -21.58 6.64
C PHE A 359 12.83 -20.63 7.72
N ALA A 360 12.81 -19.33 7.47
CA ALA A 360 13.18 -18.34 8.49
C ALA A 360 12.23 -18.42 9.69
N ASN A 361 10.94 -18.63 9.44
CA ASN A 361 9.92 -18.74 10.49
C ASN A 361 10.15 -19.97 11.39
N ILE A 362 10.49 -21.13 10.83
CA ILE A 362 10.75 -22.35 11.59
C ILE A 362 12.09 -22.26 12.33
N TYR A 363 13.15 -21.83 11.64
CA TYR A 363 14.51 -21.86 12.20
C TYR A 363 14.78 -20.78 13.27
N LEU A 364 14.26 -19.55 13.08
CA LEU A 364 14.45 -18.47 14.04
C LEU A 364 13.69 -18.68 15.36
N SER A 365 12.78 -19.65 15.40
CA SER A 365 11.93 -19.91 16.56
C SER A 365 12.59 -20.76 17.64
N GLY A 366 13.79 -21.31 17.36
CA GLY A 366 14.50 -22.21 18.27
C GLY A 366 13.94 -23.63 18.30
N CYS A 367 12.99 -23.95 17.41
CA CYS A 367 12.41 -25.29 17.25
C CYS A 367 13.40 -26.21 16.51
N ALA A 368 14.53 -26.53 17.14
CA ALA A 368 15.47 -27.55 16.68
C ALA A 368 15.03 -28.96 17.08
N GLU A 369 14.10 -29.08 18.04
CA GLU A 369 13.49 -30.33 18.47
C GLU A 369 12.02 -30.36 18.03
N PHE A 370 11.64 -31.43 17.32
CA PHE A 370 10.31 -31.62 16.73
C PHE A 370 9.23 -31.98 17.76
N ASP A 371 9.61 -32.29 19.00
CA ASP A 371 8.70 -32.85 20.01
C ASP A 371 7.88 -31.80 20.80
N GLU A 372 8.24 -30.51 20.74
CA GLU A 372 7.48 -29.42 21.38
C GLU A 372 7.25 -28.22 20.43
N ILE A 373 6.55 -28.43 19.32
CA ILE A 373 6.15 -27.33 18.44
C ILE A 373 5.01 -26.53 19.10
N LYS A 374 5.35 -25.65 20.04
CA LYS A 374 4.45 -24.57 20.46
C LYS A 374 4.50 -23.47 19.40
N CYS A 375 3.67 -23.61 18.37
CA CYS A 375 3.52 -22.61 17.31
C CYS A 375 3.25 -21.21 17.92
N LYS A 376 4.04 -20.21 17.52
CA LYS A 376 4.00 -18.84 18.07
C LYS A 376 3.24 -17.84 17.19
N ASN A 377 3.01 -18.16 15.91
CA ASN A 377 2.32 -17.26 14.97
C ASN A 377 1.54 -18.04 13.90
N LEU A 378 0.62 -17.36 13.22
CA LEU A 378 -0.29 -18.01 12.27
C LEU A 378 0.43 -18.66 11.08
N ARG A 379 1.53 -18.06 10.59
CA ARG A 379 2.29 -18.66 9.49
C ARG A 379 3.02 -19.92 9.89
N GLN A 380 3.41 -20.11 11.16
CA GLN A 380 3.96 -21.38 11.62
C GLN A 380 2.92 -22.49 11.62
N MET A 381 1.67 -22.14 11.97
CA MET A 381 0.58 -23.11 12.04
C MET A 381 0.07 -23.53 10.66
N PHE A 382 -0.04 -22.57 9.73
CA PHE A 382 -0.82 -22.79 8.50
C PHE A 382 -0.08 -22.48 7.19
N ALA A 383 1.13 -21.90 7.20
CA ALA A 383 1.82 -21.63 5.94
C ALA A 383 2.35 -22.92 5.31
N VAL A 384 2.06 -23.10 4.03
CA VAL A 384 2.52 -24.24 3.22
C VAL A 384 3.83 -23.91 2.50
N SER A 385 4.03 -22.65 2.09
CA SER A 385 5.26 -22.18 1.45
C SER A 385 5.42 -20.67 1.55
N ASP A 386 6.55 -20.13 1.10
CA ASP A 386 6.80 -18.68 1.04
C ASP A 386 5.71 -17.89 0.27
N THR A 387 5.10 -18.51 -0.75
CA THR A 387 4.03 -17.86 -1.54
C THR A 387 2.65 -18.18 -1.00
N ARG A 388 2.48 -19.35 -0.37
CA ARG A 388 1.25 -19.83 0.29
C ARG A 388 1.39 -19.73 1.81
N ASN A 389 1.37 -18.50 2.30
CA ASN A 389 1.65 -18.15 3.69
C ASN A 389 0.44 -17.51 4.38
N LEU A 390 -0.77 -18.00 4.03
CA LEU A 390 -2.06 -17.64 4.64
C LEU A 390 -2.53 -16.22 4.38
N CYS A 391 -1.79 -15.22 4.83
CA CYS A 391 -2.18 -13.81 4.79
C CYS A 391 -1.05 -12.91 4.29
N HIS A 392 -1.43 -11.77 3.72
CA HIS A 392 -0.57 -10.64 3.41
C HIS A 392 -0.89 -9.46 4.34
N GLY A 393 0.13 -8.65 4.63
CA GLY A 393 0.01 -7.46 5.46
C GLY A 393 1.06 -6.44 5.05
N SER A 394 0.65 -5.17 5.08
CA SER A 394 1.49 -4.03 4.75
C SER A 394 2.74 -3.96 5.66
N ASP A 395 3.82 -3.34 5.19
CA ASP A 395 5.09 -3.21 5.93
C ASP A 395 5.37 -1.79 6.43
N SER A 396 4.65 -0.82 5.89
CA SER A 396 4.87 0.62 6.07
C SER A 396 3.58 1.38 5.77
N LEU A 397 3.46 2.63 6.25
CA LEU A 397 2.31 3.50 5.93
C LEU A 397 2.16 3.74 4.42
N GLU A 398 3.27 3.83 3.69
CA GLU A 398 3.25 3.99 2.23
C GLU A 398 2.66 2.74 1.55
N SER A 399 3.13 1.55 1.93
CA SER A 399 2.56 0.29 1.42
C SER A 399 1.09 0.14 1.79
N LEU A 400 0.71 0.51 3.01
CA LEU A 400 -0.66 0.48 3.51
C LEU A 400 -1.59 1.31 2.63
N CYS A 401 -1.29 2.59 2.43
CA CYS A 401 -2.11 3.49 1.62
C CYS A 401 -2.23 3.00 0.18
N ARG A 402 -1.12 2.54 -0.41
CA ARG A 402 -1.09 2.01 -1.78
C ARG A 402 -1.95 0.75 -1.88
N GLU A 403 -1.71 -0.24 -1.03
CA GLU A 403 -2.39 -1.53 -1.05
C GLU A 403 -3.89 -1.37 -0.77
N PHE A 404 -4.25 -0.57 0.23
CA PHE A 404 -5.65 -0.27 0.54
C PHE A 404 -6.39 0.37 -0.64
N SER A 405 -5.76 1.33 -1.33
CA SER A 405 -6.39 2.02 -2.47
C SER A 405 -6.76 1.10 -3.64
N LEU A 406 -6.15 -0.08 -3.73
CA LEU A 406 -6.46 -1.08 -4.75
C LEU A 406 -7.81 -1.79 -4.51
N PHE A 407 -8.28 -1.83 -3.25
CA PHE A 407 -9.47 -2.58 -2.84
C PHE A 407 -10.57 -1.70 -2.24
N GLU A 408 -10.28 -0.45 -1.89
CA GLU A 408 -11.20 0.47 -1.18
C GLU A 408 -12.58 0.58 -1.86
N ALA A 409 -12.63 0.60 -3.19
CA ALA A 409 -13.87 0.74 -3.95
C ALA A 409 -14.84 -0.44 -3.75
N ASP A 410 -14.32 -1.65 -3.51
CA ASP A 410 -15.11 -2.87 -3.36
C ASP A 410 -15.44 -3.18 -1.88
N MET A 411 -14.74 -2.54 -0.94
CA MET A 411 -14.91 -2.80 0.49
C MET A 411 -16.20 -2.20 1.04
N LYS A 412 -16.95 -3.01 1.80
CA LYS A 412 -18.17 -2.59 2.50
C LYS A 412 -17.97 -2.65 4.02
N PRO A 413 -18.74 -1.90 4.83
CA PRO A 413 -18.79 -2.10 6.27
C PRO A 413 -19.16 -3.55 6.59
N VAL A 414 -18.53 -4.14 7.62
CA VAL A 414 -18.74 -5.53 8.02
C VAL A 414 -19.07 -5.57 9.51
N GLU A 415 -20.12 -6.29 9.89
CA GLU A 415 -20.50 -6.48 11.29
C GLU A 415 -20.12 -7.87 11.80
N ARG A 416 -20.35 -8.89 10.97
CA ARG A 416 -20.11 -10.32 11.27
C ARG A 416 -19.15 -10.92 10.25
N PRO A 417 -17.83 -10.68 10.40
CA PRO A 417 -16.84 -11.08 9.40
C PRO A 417 -16.83 -12.59 9.13
N GLU A 418 -17.08 -13.41 10.14
CA GLU A 418 -17.14 -14.88 10.03
C GLU A 418 -18.14 -15.36 8.97
N ILE A 419 -19.27 -14.68 8.81
CA ILE A 419 -20.31 -15.02 7.83
C ILE A 419 -20.12 -14.20 6.56
N GLU A 420 -20.06 -12.88 6.69
CA GLU A 420 -20.08 -11.96 5.54
C GLU A 420 -18.84 -12.09 4.64
N LEU A 421 -17.68 -12.39 5.22
CA LEU A 421 -16.44 -12.49 4.46
C LEU A 421 -16.01 -13.95 4.25
N PHE A 422 -16.21 -14.80 5.26
CA PHE A 422 -15.65 -16.15 5.27
C PHE A 422 -16.68 -17.26 5.03
N ALA A 423 -17.98 -17.01 5.18
CA ALA A 423 -19.03 -18.02 5.08
C ALA A 423 -18.77 -19.25 5.99
N LEU A 424 -18.40 -19.00 7.26
CA LEU A 424 -18.09 -20.06 8.22
C LEU A 424 -19.32 -20.85 8.69
N ASP A 425 -20.51 -20.32 8.49
CA ASP A 425 -21.81 -20.97 8.73
C ASP A 425 -22.05 -22.17 7.82
N ASP A 426 -21.50 -22.19 6.60
CA ASP A 426 -21.52 -23.37 5.71
C ASP A 426 -20.74 -24.56 6.31
N TYR A 427 -19.93 -24.33 7.35
CA TYR A 427 -19.05 -25.32 7.98
C TYR A 427 -19.41 -25.62 9.44
N THR A 428 -20.53 -25.09 9.94
CA THR A 428 -21.07 -25.52 11.24
C THR A 428 -21.91 -26.77 11.05
N LEU A 429 -21.48 -27.88 11.67
CA LEU A 429 -22.28 -29.11 11.70
C LEU A 429 -23.65 -28.79 12.27
N THR A 430 -24.68 -29.09 11.50
CA THR A 430 -26.06 -28.96 11.94
C THR A 430 -26.47 -30.22 12.71
N GLU A 431 -27.52 -30.13 13.52
CA GLU A 431 -28.09 -31.31 14.19
C GLU A 431 -28.48 -32.42 13.20
N ALA A 432 -28.84 -32.06 11.96
CA ALA A 432 -29.11 -33.01 10.91
C ALA A 432 -27.85 -33.78 10.47
N ASP A 433 -26.70 -33.10 10.43
CA ASP A 433 -25.41 -33.74 10.09
C ASP A 433 -24.98 -34.73 11.18
N TYR A 434 -25.19 -34.38 12.46
CA TYR A 434 -24.94 -35.28 13.59
C TYR A 434 -25.84 -36.53 13.58
N GLN A 435 -27.13 -36.35 13.29
CA GLN A 435 -28.06 -37.47 13.18
C GLN A 435 -27.70 -38.40 12.02
N THR A 436 -27.23 -37.84 10.90
CA THR A 436 -26.81 -38.63 9.73
C THR A 436 -25.54 -39.44 10.03
N ASP A 437 -24.55 -38.84 10.70
CA ASP A 437 -23.32 -39.55 11.10
C ASP A 437 -23.60 -40.65 12.14
N ASN A 438 -24.48 -40.40 13.10
CA ASN A 438 -24.89 -41.41 14.08
C ASN A 438 -25.63 -42.58 13.44
N ASN A 439 -26.57 -42.31 12.53
CA ASN A 439 -27.28 -43.38 11.82
C ASN A 439 -26.31 -44.22 10.98
N ARG A 440 -25.35 -43.58 10.33
CA ARG A 440 -24.34 -44.27 9.52
C ARG A 440 -23.42 -45.17 10.36
N ARG A 441 -23.03 -44.73 11.56
CA ARG A 441 -22.26 -45.58 12.49
C ARG A 441 -23.08 -46.77 12.99
N ASN A 442 -24.37 -46.57 13.28
CA ASN A 442 -25.25 -47.66 13.68
C ASN A 442 -25.42 -48.69 12.54
N ASP A 443 -25.55 -48.24 11.29
CA ASP A 443 -25.65 -49.12 10.12
C ASP A 443 -24.34 -49.91 9.88
N GLU A 444 -23.18 -49.30 10.15
CA GLU A 444 -21.86 -49.95 10.06
C GLU A 444 -21.65 -50.97 11.20
N GLU A 445 -22.07 -50.66 12.44
CA GLU A 445 -22.04 -51.58 13.59
C GLU A 445 -23.01 -52.77 13.41
N GLU A 446 -24.22 -52.53 12.86
CA GLU A 446 -25.17 -53.62 12.56
C GLU A 446 -24.65 -54.56 11.45
N GLN A 447 -23.91 -54.04 10.46
CA GLN A 447 -23.28 -54.87 9.43
C GLN A 447 -22.11 -55.71 9.96
N GLU A 448 -21.29 -55.16 10.86
CA GLU A 448 -20.21 -55.92 11.51
C GLU A 448 -20.76 -57.04 12.40
N ASP A 449 -21.84 -56.78 13.15
CA ASP A 449 -22.52 -57.77 13.97
C ASP A 449 -23.18 -58.90 13.14
N GLU A 450 -23.71 -58.59 11.95
CA GLU A 450 -24.26 -59.58 11.03
C GLU A 450 -23.17 -60.43 10.35
N GLU A 451 -22.05 -59.83 9.98
CA GLU A 451 -20.88 -60.56 9.45
C GLU A 451 -20.28 -61.50 10.50
N GLU A 452 -20.14 -61.07 11.77
CA GLU A 452 -19.65 -61.94 12.84
C GLU A 452 -20.61 -63.09 13.17
N ARG A 453 -21.94 -62.89 13.06
CA ARG A 453 -22.93 -63.97 13.25
C ARG A 453 -22.98 -64.96 12.08
N GLY A 454 -22.56 -64.57 10.87
CA GLY A 454 -22.49 -65.45 9.70
C GLY A 454 -21.30 -66.41 9.67
N ILE A 455 -20.33 -66.24 10.58
CA ILE A 455 -19.06 -66.98 10.60
C ILE A 455 -19.05 -68.15 11.62
N PHE A 456 -20.11 -68.33 12.42
CA PHE A 456 -20.23 -69.42 13.42
C PHE A 456 -21.14 -70.58 13.02
#